data_AF-A0A453F1A2-F1
#
_entry.id   AF-A0A453F1A2-F1
#
_cell.length_a   1.000
_cell.length_b   1.000
_cell.length_c   1.000
_cell.angle_alpha   90.00
_cell.angle_beta   90.00
_cell.angle_gamma   90.00
#
_symmetry.space_group_name_H-M   'P 1'
#
loop_
_entity.id
_entity.type
_entity.pdbx_description
1 polymer ?
#
loop_
_entity_poly.entity_id
_entity_poly.type
_entity_poly.pdbx_seq_one_letter_code
_entity_poly.pdbx_strand_id
1 'polypeptide(L)'
;MTVLHDVSGIIKPRRMTLLLGPPGSGKTTLLLAMAGKLDKDLKVSGKVTYNGHAMDEFVPQRTAAYISQHDLHIGEMTVRE
;
A
#
# COMPACT_ATOMS: atom_id res chain seq x y z
N MET A 1 3.52 -13.04 15.13
CA MET A 1 2.38 -13.34 14.25
C MET A 1 2.73 -12.89 12.85
N THR A 2 2.46 -13.70 11.84
CA THR A 2 2.71 -13.34 10.44
C THR A 2 1.40 -12.92 9.80
N VAL A 3 1.40 -11.80 9.08
CA VAL A 3 0.17 -11.21 8.50
C VAL A 3 0.03 -11.53 7.01
N LEU A 4 1.17 -11.56 6.29
CA LEU A 4 1.25 -11.92 4.87
C LEU A 4 2.16 -13.14 4.74
N HIS A 5 1.70 -14.14 3.99
CA HIS A 5 2.40 -15.41 3.81
C HIS A 5 2.56 -15.69 2.32
N ASP A 6 3.80 -15.65 1.83
CA ASP A 6 4.18 -16.03 0.46
C ASP A 6 3.27 -15.45 -0.64
N VAL A 7 3.03 -14.14 -0.56
CA VAL A 7 2.16 -13.43 -1.51
C VAL A 7 2.97 -13.04 -2.75
N SER A 8 2.46 -13.37 -3.93
CA SER A 8 3.02 -12.97 -5.23
C SER A 8 1.95 -12.42 -6.16
N GLY A 9 2.33 -11.54 -7.09
CA GLY A 9 1.40 -10.98 -8.05
C GLY A 9 1.96 -9.78 -8.83
N ILE A 10 1.22 -9.34 -9.85
CA ILE A 10 1.55 -8.18 -10.68
C ILE A 10 0.30 -7.33 -10.86
N ILE A 11 0.41 -6.02 -10.59
CA ILE A 11 -0.62 -5.04 -10.91
C ILE A 11 -0.27 -4.39 -12.24
N LYS A 12 -1.16 -4.56 -13.24
CA LYS A 12 -0.93 -4.03 -14.59
C LYS A 12 -1.31 -2.54 -14.66
N PRO A 13 -0.51 -1.70 -15.34
CA PRO A 13 -0.90 -0.31 -15.61
C PRO A 13 -2.23 -0.22 -16.37
N ARG A 14 -2.95 0.89 -16.18
CA ARG A 14 -4.23 1.20 -16.84
C ARG A 14 -5.36 0.19 -16.57
N ARG A 15 -5.28 -0.54 -15.46
CA ARG A 15 -6.35 -1.43 -15.00
C ARG A 15 -6.65 -1.17 -13.54
N MET A 16 -7.94 -1.21 -13.22
CA MET A 16 -8.38 -1.31 -11.83
C MET A 16 -8.14 -2.75 -11.35
N THR A 17 -7.55 -2.89 -10.18
CA THR A 17 -7.35 -4.18 -9.51
C THR A 17 -8.09 -4.14 -8.18
N LEU A 18 -8.96 -5.12 -7.96
CA LEU A 18 -9.75 -5.23 -6.74
C LEU A 18 -9.17 -6.32 -5.83
N LEU A 19 -8.86 -5.95 -4.58
CA LEU A 19 -8.36 -6.88 -3.56
C LEU A 19 -9.47 -7.21 -2.57
N LEU A 20 -9.97 -8.46 -2.59
CA LEU A 20 -11.04 -8.94 -1.72
C LEU A 20 -10.53 -9.97 -0.72
N GLY A 21 -11.17 -10.02 0.45
CA GLY A 21 -10.85 -10.98 1.52
C GLY A 21 -11.57 -10.64 2.82
N PRO A 22 -11.74 -11.61 3.74
CA PRO A 22 -12.44 -11.40 5.00
C PRO A 22 -11.69 -10.42 5.94
N PRO A 23 -12.33 -9.90 6.99
CA PRO A 23 -11.63 -9.14 8.03
C PRO A 23 -10.39 -9.89 8.56
N GLY A 24 -9.29 -9.18 8.80
CA GLY A 24 -8.03 -9.78 9.28
C GLY A 24 -7.17 -10.47 8.20
N SER A 25 -7.63 -10.58 6.95
CA SER A 25 -6.90 -11.29 5.88
C SER A 25 -5.65 -10.57 5.34
N GLY A 26 -5.18 -9.49 5.98
CA GLY A 26 -3.97 -8.76 5.57
C GLY A 26 -4.12 -7.78 4.39
N LYS A 27 -5.34 -7.47 3.91
CA LYS A 27 -5.56 -6.54 2.78
C LYS A 27 -4.90 -5.18 2.99
N THR A 28 -5.17 -4.55 4.13
CA THR A 28 -4.62 -3.23 4.48
C THR A 28 -3.10 -3.31 4.57
N THR A 29 -2.57 -4.37 5.17
CA THR A 29 -1.12 -4.61 5.28
C THR A 29 -0.46 -4.74 3.91
N LEU A 30 -1.07 -5.47 2.97
CA LEU A 30 -0.58 -5.59 1.61
C LEU A 30 -0.58 -4.23 0.87
N LEU A 31 -1.65 -3.45 1.02
CA LEU A 31 -1.72 -2.10 0.42
C LEU A 31 -0.68 -1.15 1.00
N LEU A 32 -0.46 -1.17 2.32
CA LEU A 32 0.57 -0.36 2.98
C LEU A 32 1.99 -0.78 2.58
N ALA A 33 2.25 -2.08 2.46
CA ALA A 33 3.52 -2.61 1.97
C ALA A 33 3.79 -2.13 0.53
N MET A 34 2.79 -2.20 -0.35
CA MET A 34 2.90 -1.67 -1.71
C MET A 34 3.08 -0.15 -1.73
N ALA A 35 2.48 0.61 -0.81
CA ALA A 35 2.64 2.06 -0.76
C ALA A 35 3.94 2.54 -0.09
N GLY A 36 4.79 1.62 0.40
CA GLY A 36 5.98 1.97 1.18
C GLY A 36 5.63 2.66 2.51
N LYS A 37 4.45 2.37 3.08
CA LYS A 37 3.95 2.93 4.34
C LYS A 37 3.79 1.88 5.45
N LEU A 38 4.46 0.75 5.31
CA LEU A 38 4.43 -0.31 6.32
C LEU A 38 5.17 0.15 7.58
N ASP A 39 4.70 -0.29 8.75
CA ASP A 39 5.37 -0.02 10.02
C ASP A 39 6.80 -0.56 10.00
N LYS A 40 7.74 0.24 10.52
CA LYS A 40 9.18 -0.09 10.55
C LYS A 40 9.51 -1.23 11.50
N ASP A 41 8.66 -1.46 12.50
CA ASP A 41 8.85 -2.54 13.48
C ASP A 41 8.46 -3.92 12.93
N LEU A 42 7.87 -3.98 11.73
CA LEU A 42 7.51 -5.24 11.09
C LEU A 42 8.71 -5.88 10.39
N LYS A 43 8.86 -7.19 10.58
CA LYS A 43 9.79 -7.99 9.78
C LYS A 43 9.21 -8.19 8.38
N VAL A 44 9.98 -7.81 7.36
CA VAL A 44 9.60 -7.92 5.95
C VAL A 44 10.60 -8.81 5.23
N SER A 45 10.08 -9.71 4.39
CA SER A 45 10.87 -10.53 3.46
C SER A 45 10.21 -10.51 2.08
N GLY A 46 11.01 -10.70 1.03
CA GLY A 46 10.56 -10.59 -0.36
C GLY A 46 10.86 -9.22 -0.96
N LYS A 47 10.33 -8.97 -2.15
CA LYS A 47 10.60 -7.74 -2.92
C LYS A 47 9.33 -7.20 -3.54
N VAL A 48 9.17 -5.88 -3.51
CA VAL A 48 8.18 -5.14 -4.30
C VAL A 48 8.92 -4.25 -5.28
N THR A 49 8.47 -4.23 -6.54
CA THR A 49 9.05 -3.39 -7.58
C THR A 49 7.98 -2.57 -8.29
N TYR A 50 8.33 -1.34 -8.64
CA TYR A 50 7.53 -0.43 -9.45
C TYR A 50 8.22 -0.20 -10.78
N ASN A 51 7.61 -0.66 -11.87
CA ASN A 51 8.19 -0.58 -13.22
C ASN A 51 9.63 -1.11 -13.30
N GLY A 52 9.94 -2.18 -12.56
CA GLY A 52 11.29 -2.77 -12.51
C GLY A 52 12.21 -2.21 -11.42
N HIS A 53 11.88 -1.08 -10.82
CA HIS A 53 12.68 -0.45 -9.76
C HIS A 53 12.26 -0.96 -8.38
N ALA A 54 13.24 -1.34 -7.56
CA ALA A 54 13.06 -1.67 -6.16
C ALA A 54 12.69 -0.44 -5.32
N MET A 55 12.06 -0.66 -4.17
CA MET A 55 11.54 0.41 -3.31
C MET A 55 12.62 1.34 -2.72
N ASP A 56 13.87 0.90 -2.70
CA ASP A 56 15.04 1.66 -2.27
C ASP A 56 15.68 2.50 -3.40
N GLU A 57 15.28 2.27 -4.65
CA GLU A 57 15.76 3.03 -5.82
C GLU A 57 15.01 4.36 -6.04
N PHE A 58 13.90 4.59 -5.34
CA PHE A 58 13.07 5.79 -5.46
C PHE A 58 12.35 6.09 -4.14
N VAL A 59 11.53 7.16 -4.10
CA VAL A 59 10.69 7.49 -2.95
C VAL A 59 9.25 7.00 -3.24
N PRO A 60 8.80 5.87 -2.67
CA PRO A 60 7.52 5.26 -3.02
C PRO A 60 6.32 6.18 -2.80
N GLN A 61 6.38 7.01 -1.76
CA GLN A 61 5.31 7.94 -1.40
C GLN A 61 5.12 9.08 -2.41
N ARG A 62 6.08 9.28 -3.33
CA ARG A 62 5.93 10.21 -4.47
C ARG A 62 5.28 9.56 -5.69
N THR A 63 5.23 8.24 -5.74
CA THR A 63 4.70 7.45 -6.87
C THR A 63 3.39 6.76 -6.53
N ALA A 64 3.18 6.40 -5.26
CA ALA A 64 2.01 5.72 -4.76
C ALA A 64 1.38 6.50 -3.60
N ALA A 65 0.07 6.71 -3.68
CA ALA A 65 -0.73 7.25 -2.60
C ALA A 65 -1.58 6.13 -1.98
N TYR A 66 -1.46 5.97 -0.66
CA TYR A 66 -2.40 5.16 0.12
C TYR A 66 -3.45 6.08 0.72
N ILE A 67 -4.72 5.80 0.40
CA ILE A 67 -5.89 6.45 0.98
C ILE A 67 -6.44 5.53 2.07
N SER A 68 -6.58 6.08 3.27
CA SER A 68 -6.98 5.37 4.47
C SER A 68 -8.47 5.02 4.43
N GLN A 69 -8.89 4.06 5.27
CA GLN A 69 -10.32 3.75 5.45
C GLN A 69 -11.09 4.89 6.13
N HIS A 70 -10.38 5.70 6.92
CA HIS A 70 -10.93 6.89 7.57
C HIS A 70 -10.50 8.11 6.77
N ASP A 71 -11.47 8.98 6.49
CA ASP A 71 -11.20 10.28 5.91
C ASP A 71 -10.68 11.22 6.99
N LEU A 72 -9.51 11.81 6.74
CA LEU A 72 -8.90 12.80 7.60
C LEU A 72 -9.02 14.16 6.91
N HIS A 73 -10.09 14.87 7.25
CA HIS A 73 -10.40 16.20 6.73
C HIS A 73 -10.54 17.20 7.88
N ILE A 74 -10.16 18.45 7.62
CA ILE A 74 -10.35 19.56 8.55
C ILE A 74 -11.74 20.11 8.28
N GLY A 75 -12.67 19.91 9.23
CA GLY A 75 -14.09 20.25 9.03
C GLY A 75 -14.37 21.75 8.83
N GLU A 76 -13.40 22.61 9.16
CA GLU A 76 -13.48 24.07 8.99
C GLU A 76 -13.05 24.56 7.60
N MET A 77 -12.47 23.68 6.76
CA MET A 77 -11.96 24.04 5.43
C MET A 77 -12.95 23.67 4.32
N THR A 78 -12.98 24.46 3.25
CA THR A 78 -13.72 24.08 2.03
C THR A 78 -12.93 23.09 1.19
N VAL A 79 -13.59 22.42 0.23
CA VAL A 79 -12.93 21.43 -0.65
C VAL A 79 -11.79 22.03 -1.49
N ARG A 80 -11.84 23.34 -1.77
CA ARG A 80 -10.82 24.03 -2.56
C ARG A 80 -9.55 24.32 -1.75
N GLU A 81 -9.71 24.51 -0.45
CA GLU A 81 -8.66 24.92 0.48
C GLU A 81 -7.91 23.70 1.01
#